data_AF-A0A7V1RE77-F1
#
_entry.id   AF-A0A7V1RE77-F1
#
_cell.length_a   1.000
_cell.length_b   1.000
_cell.length_c   1.000
_cell.angle_alpha   90.00
_cell.angle_beta   90.00
_cell.angle_gamma   90.00
#
_symmetry.space_group_name_H-M   'P 1'
#
loop_
_entity.id
_entity.type
_entity.pdbx_description
1 polymer ?
#
loop_
_entity_poly.entity_id
_entity_poly.type
_entity_poly.pdbx_seq_one_letter_code
_entity_poly.pdbx_strand_id
1 'polypeptide(L)'
;MQRTTGCFALAGAVTLLGGMAAQAHSQNPRHPQNPRQGGLHAGLWVPQANAHSPQALCDLVEEHQAWHRQNDQRMRTARYARDHRRFHVRLDARRDDILDARRQGRQYHRQHPDSGKQHPELHQARANLQKALRDLAEAARHFGGHREKAYEHTQLAIREVEPAMRADRR
;
A
#
# COMPACT_ATOMS: atom_id res chain seq x y z
N MET A 1 -10.52 -47.64 -6.44
CA MET A 1 -11.12 -46.43 -5.83
C MET A 1 -10.94 -45.28 -6.80
N GLN A 2 -12.03 -44.88 -7.46
CA GLN A 2 -12.02 -43.93 -8.57
C GLN A 2 -12.03 -42.48 -8.04
N ARG A 3 -11.18 -41.62 -8.62
CA ARG A 3 -11.08 -40.19 -8.32
C ARG A 3 -12.03 -39.43 -9.24
N THR A 4 -13.01 -38.73 -8.68
CA THR A 4 -13.88 -37.81 -9.42
C THR A 4 -13.42 -36.38 -9.17
N THR A 5 -12.83 -35.79 -10.20
CA THR A 5 -12.40 -34.40 -10.32
C THR A 5 -13.64 -33.51 -10.53
N GLY A 6 -13.95 -32.62 -9.58
CA GLY A 6 -15.02 -31.64 -9.72
C GLY A 6 -14.49 -30.34 -10.33
N CYS A 7 -14.94 -30.01 -11.54
CA CYS A 7 -14.67 -28.76 -12.23
C CYS A 7 -15.42 -27.58 -11.56
N PHE A 8 -14.68 -26.55 -11.17
CA PHE A 8 -15.21 -25.26 -10.76
C PHE A 8 -15.61 -24.44 -11.99
N ALA A 9 -16.88 -24.07 -12.08
CA ALA A 9 -17.37 -23.04 -13.00
C ALA A 9 -17.65 -21.77 -12.18
N LEU A 10 -16.73 -20.81 -12.20
CA LEU A 10 -16.97 -19.45 -11.73
C LEU A 10 -17.34 -18.58 -12.94
N ALA A 11 -18.65 -18.40 -13.13
CA ALA A 11 -19.20 -17.43 -14.06
C ALA A 11 -19.06 -16.03 -13.45
N GLY A 12 -18.49 -15.12 -14.23
CA GLY A 12 -18.35 -13.72 -13.87
C GLY A 12 -19.66 -12.94 -13.97
N ALA A 13 -19.72 -11.83 -13.26
CA ALA A 13 -20.58 -10.71 -13.58
C ALA A 13 -19.81 -9.41 -13.25
N VAL A 14 -19.31 -8.80 -14.31
CA VAL A 14 -18.69 -7.48 -14.34
C VAL A 14 -19.77 -6.49 -14.74
N THR A 15 -19.67 -5.27 -14.21
CA THR A 15 -20.24 -3.97 -14.67
C THR A 15 -21.52 -3.47 -13.99
N LEU A 16 -21.36 -2.35 -13.27
CA LEU A 16 -22.28 -1.19 -13.19
C LEU A 16 -21.48 -0.05 -12.52
N LEU A 17 -20.81 0.85 -13.26
CA LEU A 17 -21.32 2.04 -13.97
C LEU A 17 -22.22 2.95 -13.11
N GLY A 18 -21.60 3.99 -12.57
CA GLY A 18 -22.20 5.18 -11.94
C GLY A 18 -21.08 5.94 -11.22
N GLY A 19 -20.60 7.11 -11.62
CA GLY A 19 -21.25 8.19 -12.34
C GLY A 19 -21.69 9.26 -11.35
N MET A 20 -20.77 10.09 -10.85
CA MET A 20 -21.09 11.43 -10.32
C MET A 20 -19.93 12.38 -10.57
N ALA A 21 -20.20 13.33 -11.46
CA ALA A 21 -19.36 14.48 -11.77
C ALA A 21 -19.41 15.47 -10.60
N ALA A 22 -18.26 15.73 -9.98
CA ALA A 22 -18.10 16.86 -9.07
C ALA A 22 -17.52 18.04 -9.86
N GLN A 23 -18.40 19.00 -10.16
CA GLN A 23 -18.09 20.26 -10.81
C GLN A 23 -17.41 21.19 -9.81
N ALA A 24 -16.08 21.09 -9.71
CA ALA A 24 -15.29 21.98 -8.86
C ALA A 24 -14.99 23.28 -9.62
N HIS A 25 -15.49 24.37 -9.05
CA HIS A 25 -15.29 25.73 -9.51
C HIS A 25 -13.80 26.07 -9.67
N SER A 26 -13.47 26.55 -10.87
CA SER A 26 -12.25 27.24 -11.23
C SER A 26 -12.09 28.51 -10.37
N GLN A 27 -11.31 28.42 -9.29
CA GLN A 27 -10.68 29.60 -8.69
C GLN A 27 -9.19 29.59 -9.04
N ASN A 28 -8.88 30.44 -10.01
CA ASN A 28 -7.59 30.78 -10.57
C ASN A 28 -6.56 31.16 -9.47
N PRO A 29 -5.57 30.32 -9.15
CA PRO A 29 -4.44 30.76 -8.34
C PRO A 29 -3.54 31.62 -9.23
N ARG A 30 -3.48 32.91 -8.89
CA ARG A 30 -2.60 33.93 -9.46
C ARG A 30 -1.24 33.34 -9.81
N HIS A 31 -0.95 33.35 -11.11
CA HIS A 31 0.34 33.05 -11.69
C HIS A 31 1.43 33.84 -10.94
N PRO A 32 2.45 33.20 -10.34
CA PRO A 32 3.64 33.93 -9.94
C PRO A 32 4.27 34.50 -11.21
N GLN A 33 4.39 35.82 -11.26
CA GLN A 33 5.20 36.53 -12.24
C GLN A 33 6.59 35.89 -12.23
N ASN A 34 6.99 35.35 -13.37
CA ASN A 34 8.29 34.73 -13.59
C ASN A 34 9.28 35.86 -13.94
N PRO A 35 10.19 36.29 -13.03
CA PRO A 35 11.18 37.30 -13.35
C PRO A 35 12.38 36.58 -13.94
N ARG A 36 12.29 36.21 -15.22
CA ARG A 36 13.42 35.79 -16.07
C ARG A 36 12.96 35.66 -17.52
N GLN A 37 12.56 36.79 -18.09
CA GLN A 37 12.80 37.01 -19.52
C GLN A 37 14.30 37.27 -19.71
N GLY A 38 15.09 36.21 -19.59
CA GLY A 38 16.40 36.13 -20.22
C GLY A 38 16.19 35.22 -21.42
N GLY A 39 16.16 35.80 -22.63
CA GLY A 39 15.92 35.08 -23.87
C GLY A 39 16.91 33.94 -24.05
N LEU A 40 16.49 32.73 -23.68
CA LEU A 40 17.10 31.52 -24.20
C LEU A 40 16.61 31.44 -25.64
N HIS A 41 17.39 32.00 -26.56
CA HIS A 41 17.46 31.50 -27.90
C HIS A 41 17.65 29.99 -27.78
N ALA A 42 16.57 29.22 -27.95
CA ALA A 42 16.65 27.84 -28.36
C ALA A 42 17.22 27.86 -29.78
N GLY A 43 18.53 28.17 -29.86
CA GLY A 43 19.31 27.96 -31.05
C GLY A 43 19.16 26.49 -31.35
N LEU A 44 18.41 26.18 -32.41
CA LEU A 44 18.59 24.96 -33.16
C LEU A 44 20.10 24.88 -33.40
N TRP A 45 20.77 24.05 -32.60
CA TRP A 45 22.19 23.80 -32.74
C TRP A 45 22.30 23.00 -34.04
N VAL A 46 22.39 23.72 -35.15
CA VAL A 46 22.74 23.18 -36.44
C VAL A 46 24.26 23.27 -36.47
N PRO A 47 24.99 22.19 -36.15
CA PRO A 47 26.42 22.21 -36.31
C PRO A 47 26.72 22.56 -37.76
N GLN A 48 27.41 23.68 -37.98
CA GLN A 48 27.95 24.07 -39.28
C GLN A 48 29.15 23.16 -39.57
N ALA A 49 28.90 21.86 -39.67
CA ALA A 49 29.90 20.87 -39.99
C ALA A 49 30.17 20.94 -41.49
N ASN A 50 31.43 21.14 -41.86
CA ASN A 50 31.92 20.79 -43.20
C ASN A 50 31.75 19.27 -43.36
N ALA A 51 30.56 18.87 -43.80
CA ALA A 51 30.05 17.50 -43.83
C ALA A 51 30.64 16.69 -44.99
N HIS A 52 31.96 16.51 -45.01
CA HIS A 52 32.65 15.78 -46.08
C HIS A 52 33.43 14.56 -45.62
N SER A 53 33.50 14.26 -44.31
CA SER A 53 34.04 12.99 -43.84
C SER A 53 32.92 12.07 -43.32
N PRO A 54 32.87 10.80 -43.76
CA PRO A 54 31.97 9.79 -43.20
C PRO A 54 32.11 9.65 -41.67
N GLN A 55 33.32 9.89 -41.14
CA GLN A 55 33.58 9.86 -39.70
C GLN A 55 32.77 10.93 -38.93
N ALA A 56 32.67 12.16 -39.46
CA ALA A 56 31.91 13.22 -38.80
C ALA A 56 30.41 12.88 -38.68
N LEU A 57 29.87 12.08 -39.61
CA LEU A 57 28.48 11.60 -39.53
C LEU A 57 28.33 10.51 -38.45
N CYS A 58 29.30 9.60 -38.31
CA CYS A 58 29.31 8.62 -37.22
C CYS A 58 29.38 9.30 -35.85
N ASP A 59 30.28 10.28 -35.69
CA ASP A 59 30.45 11.02 -34.44
C ASP A 59 29.15 11.76 -34.05
N LEU A 60 28.47 12.38 -35.02
CA LEU A 60 27.19 13.07 -34.79
C LEU A 60 26.07 12.09 -34.38
N VAL A 61 26.02 10.90 -34.98
CA VAL A 61 25.04 9.85 -34.61
C VAL A 61 25.32 9.34 -33.20
N GLU A 62 26.58 9.12 -32.84
CA GLU A 62 26.97 8.70 -31.49
C GLU A 62 26.65 9.76 -30.43
N GLU A 63 26.91 11.04 -30.72
CA GLU A 63 26.57 12.17 -29.86
C GLU A 63 25.05 12.27 -29.66
N HIS A 64 24.27 12.12 -30.74
CA HIS A 64 22.82 12.12 -30.66
C HIS A 64 22.29 10.95 -29.81
N GLN A 65 22.85 9.75 -29.97
CA GLN A 65 22.49 8.60 -29.13
C GLN A 65 22.90 8.78 -27.67
N ALA A 66 24.06 9.39 -27.39
CA ALA A 66 24.52 9.69 -26.05
C ALA A 66 23.58 10.68 -25.34
N TRP A 67 23.11 11.70 -26.06
CA TRP A 67 22.12 12.65 -25.56
C TRP A 67 20.80 11.96 -25.17
N HIS A 68 20.28 11.05 -26.00
CA HIS A 68 19.07 10.27 -25.66
C HIS A 68 19.27 9.41 -24.42
N ARG A 69 20.40 8.70 -24.30
CA ARG A 69 20.73 7.90 -23.10
C ARG A 69 20.76 8.78 -21.84
N GLN A 70 21.36 9.97 -21.93
CA GLN A 70 21.43 10.90 -20.81
C GLN A 70 20.04 11.42 -20.42
N ASN A 71 19.20 11.78 -21.39
CA ASN A 71 17.84 12.22 -21.13
C ASN A 71 16.97 11.11 -20.51
N ASP A 72 17.09 9.88 -21.00
CA ASP A 72 16.39 8.73 -20.40
C ASP A 72 16.79 8.52 -18.94
N GLN A 73 18.09 8.63 -18.63
CA GLN A 73 18.57 8.56 -17.24
C GLN A 73 17.98 9.69 -16.37
N ARG A 74 17.95 10.93 -16.89
CA ARG A 74 17.32 12.07 -16.19
C ARG A 74 15.82 11.85 -15.98
N MET A 75 15.12 11.28 -16.95
CA MET A 75 13.69 10.98 -16.83
C MET A 75 13.42 9.86 -15.83
N ARG A 76 14.26 8.81 -15.78
CA ARG A 76 14.15 7.73 -14.79
C ARG A 76 14.38 8.25 -13.37
N THR A 77 15.41 9.07 -13.15
CA THR A 77 15.69 9.64 -11.82
C THR A 77 14.61 10.63 -11.38
N ALA A 78 14.08 11.44 -12.29
CA ALA A 78 12.98 12.37 -12.00
C ALA A 78 11.66 11.62 -11.66
N ARG A 79 11.34 10.54 -12.38
CA ARG A 79 10.19 9.67 -12.06
C ARG A 79 10.37 9.02 -10.69
N TYR A 80 11.53 8.42 -10.43
CA TYR A 80 11.86 7.84 -9.14
C TYR A 80 11.72 8.86 -7.99
N ALA A 81 12.26 10.08 -8.16
CA ALA A 81 12.14 11.13 -7.15
C ALA A 81 10.69 11.62 -6.92
N ARG A 82 9.84 11.57 -7.95
CA ARG A 82 8.41 11.90 -7.84
C ARG A 82 7.65 10.80 -7.09
N ASP A 83 7.88 9.55 -7.46
CA ASP A 83 7.21 8.40 -6.85
C ASP A 83 7.66 8.19 -5.40
N HIS A 84 8.94 8.40 -5.11
CA HIS A 84 9.48 8.37 -3.75
C HIS A 84 8.81 9.43 -2.87
N ARG A 85 8.66 10.68 -3.34
CA ARG A 85 7.91 11.71 -2.59
C ARG A 85 6.45 11.33 -2.35
N ARG A 86 5.76 10.77 -3.36
CA ARG A 86 4.37 10.29 -3.22
C ARG A 86 4.24 9.12 -2.24
N PHE A 87 5.28 8.29 -2.14
CA PHE A 87 5.32 7.20 -1.17
C PHE A 87 5.43 7.73 0.26
N HIS A 88 6.33 8.69 0.53
CA HIS A 88 6.47 9.30 1.86
C HIS A 88 5.20 10.03 2.31
N VAL A 89 4.57 10.82 1.44
CA VAL A 89 3.30 11.50 1.77
C VAL A 89 2.19 10.50 2.13
N ARG A 90 2.11 9.35 1.46
CA ARG A 90 1.15 8.29 1.80
C ARG A 90 1.48 7.60 3.13
N LEU A 91 2.76 7.43 3.45
CA LEU A 91 3.16 6.87 4.74
C LEU A 91 2.85 7.82 5.90
N ASP A 92 3.09 9.11 5.72
CA ASP A 92 2.77 10.13 6.73
C ASP A 92 1.26 10.22 6.98
N ALA A 93 0.44 10.24 5.91
CA ALA A 93 -1.01 10.20 6.04
C ALA A 93 -1.51 8.96 6.81
N ARG A 94 -0.99 7.77 6.48
CA ARG A 94 -1.34 6.53 7.19
C ARG A 94 -0.93 6.56 8.66
N ARG A 95 0.20 7.21 8.98
CA ARG A 95 0.64 7.37 10.37
C ARG A 95 -0.32 8.26 11.15
N ASP A 96 -0.78 9.35 10.55
CA ASP A 96 -1.75 10.26 11.19
C ASP A 96 -3.10 9.56 11.43
N ASP A 97 -3.58 8.77 10.48
CA ASP A 97 -4.79 7.94 10.64
C ASP A 97 -4.68 6.98 11.84
N ILE A 98 -3.52 6.33 12.01
CA ILE A 98 -3.26 5.42 13.15
C ILE A 98 -3.27 6.20 14.48
N LEU A 99 -2.71 7.41 14.49
CA LEU A 99 -2.68 8.25 15.69
C LEU A 99 -4.07 8.77 16.04
N ASP A 100 -4.88 9.13 15.05
CA ASP A 100 -6.26 9.57 15.24
C ASP A 100 -7.17 8.42 15.70
N ALA A 101 -7.02 7.22 15.13
CA ALA A 101 -7.72 6.02 15.63
C ALA A 101 -7.40 5.75 17.11
N ARG A 102 -6.13 5.93 17.53
CA ARG A 102 -5.74 5.82 18.96
C ARG A 102 -6.28 6.94 19.84
N ARG A 103 -6.50 8.15 19.30
CA ARG A 103 -7.16 9.24 20.03
C ARG A 103 -8.64 8.95 20.20
N GLN A 104 -9.31 8.54 19.12
CA GLN A 104 -10.74 8.18 19.13
C GLN A 104 -11.01 7.00 20.06
N GLY A 105 -10.20 5.94 20.04
CA GLY A 105 -10.33 4.82 20.97
C GLY A 105 -10.22 5.24 22.45
N ARG A 106 -9.33 6.20 22.76
CA ARG A 106 -9.22 6.76 24.12
C ARG A 106 -10.41 7.64 24.50
N GLN A 107 -10.96 8.39 23.55
CA GLN A 107 -12.16 9.22 23.79
C GLN A 107 -13.40 8.35 24.00
N TYR A 108 -13.53 7.26 23.24
CA TYR A 108 -14.62 6.30 23.39
C TYR A 108 -14.63 5.69 24.81
N HIS A 109 -13.48 5.22 25.29
CA HIS A 109 -13.36 4.74 26.68
C HIS A 109 -13.71 5.80 27.73
N ARG A 110 -13.34 7.07 27.49
CA ARG A 110 -13.66 8.17 28.43
C ARG A 110 -15.17 8.47 28.48
N GLN A 111 -15.88 8.32 27.36
CA GLN A 111 -17.30 8.64 27.25
C GLN A 111 -18.22 7.50 27.71
N HIS A 112 -17.71 6.28 27.89
CA HIS A 112 -18.50 5.10 28.28
C HIS A 112 -17.95 4.49 29.58
N PRO A 113 -18.13 5.16 30.73
CA PRO A 113 -17.61 4.72 32.03
C PRO A 113 -18.25 3.42 32.55
N ASP A 114 -19.39 3.00 31.98
CA ASP A 114 -20.05 1.73 32.29
C ASP A 114 -19.37 0.50 31.65
N SER A 115 -18.23 0.69 30.96
CA SER A 115 -17.38 -0.40 30.43
C SER A 115 -16.63 -1.19 31.51
N GLY A 116 -16.74 -0.82 32.80
CA GLY A 116 -16.26 -1.66 33.91
C GLY A 116 -17.05 -2.97 34.11
N LYS A 117 -18.04 -3.25 33.24
CA LYS A 117 -18.68 -4.56 33.17
C LYS A 117 -17.72 -5.49 32.46
N GLN A 118 -17.21 -6.48 33.21
CA GLN A 118 -16.45 -7.61 32.68
C GLN A 118 -17.06 -8.05 31.36
N HIS A 119 -16.27 -8.10 30.29
CA HIS A 119 -16.74 -8.51 28.97
C HIS A 119 -16.94 -10.05 28.94
N PRO A 120 -18.16 -10.58 29.16
CA PRO A 120 -18.37 -12.03 29.24
C PRO A 120 -17.93 -12.75 27.95
N GLU A 121 -18.00 -12.07 26.82
CA GLU A 121 -17.53 -12.55 25.52
C GLU A 121 -16.03 -12.86 25.50
N LEU A 122 -15.19 -12.09 26.20
CA LEU A 122 -13.74 -12.37 26.28
C LEU A 122 -13.47 -13.62 27.12
N HIS A 123 -14.22 -13.80 28.20
CA HIS A 123 -14.15 -14.99 29.04
C HIS A 123 -14.58 -16.24 28.27
N GLN A 124 -15.70 -16.14 27.53
CA GLN A 124 -16.20 -17.23 26.69
C GLN A 124 -15.22 -17.54 25.55
N ALA A 125 -14.65 -16.52 24.90
CA ALA A 125 -13.64 -16.69 23.85
C ALA A 125 -12.41 -17.45 24.39
N ARG A 126 -11.89 -17.07 25.56
CA ARG A 126 -10.76 -17.77 26.19
C ARG A 126 -11.10 -19.23 26.49
N ALA A 127 -12.28 -19.50 27.04
CA ALA A 127 -12.72 -20.87 27.33
C ALA A 127 -12.83 -21.72 26.05
N ASN A 128 -13.38 -21.16 24.98
CA ASN A 128 -13.50 -21.82 23.69
C ASN A 128 -12.12 -22.10 23.06
N LEU A 129 -11.18 -21.15 23.14
CA LEU A 129 -9.82 -21.33 22.63
C LEU A 129 -9.05 -22.40 23.42
N GLN A 130 -9.22 -22.44 24.74
CA GLN A 130 -8.62 -23.50 25.58
C GLN A 130 -9.22 -24.88 25.26
N LYS A 131 -10.52 -24.95 24.99
CA LYS A 131 -11.16 -26.18 24.51
C LYS A 131 -10.59 -26.59 23.15
N ALA A 132 -10.48 -25.67 22.20
CA ALA A 132 -9.90 -25.94 20.89
C ALA A 132 -8.46 -26.44 20.97
N LEU A 133 -7.63 -25.94 21.89
CA LEU A 133 -6.28 -26.47 22.11
C LEU A 133 -6.28 -27.93 22.57
N ARG A 134 -7.20 -28.30 23.48
CA ARG A 134 -7.33 -29.70 23.93
C ARG A 134 -7.80 -30.59 22.78
N ASP A 135 -8.83 -30.16 22.07
CA ASP A 135 -9.38 -30.88 20.92
C ASP A 135 -8.28 -31.08 19.84
N LEU A 136 -7.43 -30.07 19.58
CA LEU A 136 -6.31 -30.16 18.64
C LEU A 136 -5.15 -31.04 19.14
N ALA A 137 -4.93 -31.10 20.46
CA ALA A 137 -3.91 -31.97 21.04
C ALA A 137 -4.30 -33.45 20.91
N GLU A 138 -5.60 -33.73 21.09
CA GLU A 138 -6.19 -35.08 20.98
C GLU A 138 -6.46 -35.50 19.53
N ALA A 139 -6.61 -34.54 18.61
CA ALA A 139 -6.85 -34.82 17.20
C ALA A 139 -5.74 -35.69 16.58
N ALA A 140 -6.16 -36.65 15.75
CA ALA A 140 -5.26 -37.58 15.06
C ALA A 140 -4.11 -36.86 14.34
N ARG A 141 -2.92 -37.45 14.34
CA ARG A 141 -1.69 -36.82 13.79
C ARG A 141 -1.70 -36.65 12.27
N HIS A 142 -2.70 -37.16 11.56
CA HIS A 142 -2.69 -37.33 10.10
C HIS A 142 -3.29 -36.17 9.29
N PHE A 143 -3.50 -34.99 9.87
CA PHE A 143 -4.05 -33.83 9.14
C PHE A 143 -3.00 -33.02 8.34
N GLY A 144 -1.96 -33.66 7.79
CA GLY A 144 -1.05 -33.03 6.83
C GLY A 144 -0.43 -31.69 7.25
N GLY A 145 -0.12 -31.50 8.54
CA GLY A 145 0.43 -30.25 9.08
C GLY A 145 -0.60 -29.14 9.36
N HIS A 146 -1.87 -29.29 8.97
CA HIS A 146 -2.93 -28.33 9.31
C HIS A 146 -3.19 -28.26 10.82
N ARG A 147 -3.05 -29.39 11.53
CA ARG A 147 -3.19 -29.46 12.98
C ARG A 147 -2.19 -28.55 13.69
N GLU A 148 -0.93 -28.58 13.26
CA GLU A 148 0.15 -27.79 13.85
C GLU A 148 -0.09 -26.29 13.66
N LYS A 149 -0.46 -25.88 12.44
CA LYS A 149 -0.83 -24.49 12.16
C LYS A 149 -2.06 -24.04 12.96
N ALA A 150 -3.10 -24.87 13.05
CA ALA A 150 -4.27 -24.56 13.86
C ALA A 150 -3.92 -24.40 15.34
N TYR A 151 -3.02 -25.25 15.85
CA TYR A 151 -2.52 -25.19 17.22
C TYR A 151 -1.75 -23.88 17.48
N GLU A 152 -0.83 -23.52 16.59
CA GLU A 152 -0.08 -22.25 16.65
C GLU A 152 -1.00 -21.02 16.63
N HIS A 153 -1.96 -20.98 15.69
CA HIS A 153 -2.93 -19.88 15.60
C HIS A 153 -3.80 -19.78 16.86
N THR A 154 -4.22 -20.92 17.41
CA THR A 154 -5.01 -20.94 18.65
C THR A 154 -4.20 -20.42 19.84
N GLN A 155 -2.91 -20.79 19.94
CA GLN A 155 -2.02 -20.25 20.97
C GLN A 155 -1.78 -18.74 20.80
N LEU A 156 -1.65 -18.24 19.56
CA LEU A 156 -1.51 -16.82 19.30
C LEU A 156 -2.76 -16.05 19.73
N ALA A 157 -3.95 -16.55 19.39
CA ALA A 157 -5.22 -15.95 19.78
C ALA A 157 -5.36 -15.87 21.32
N ILE A 158 -4.97 -16.90 22.06
CA ILE A 158 -4.97 -16.85 23.54
C ILE A 158 -4.02 -15.76 24.05
N ARG A 159 -2.82 -15.65 23.46
CA ARG A 159 -1.83 -14.61 23.81
C ARG A 159 -2.33 -13.19 23.57
N GLU A 160 -3.24 -12.99 22.62
CA GLU A 160 -3.86 -11.69 22.33
C GLU A 160 -5.07 -11.39 23.24
N VAL A 161 -5.86 -12.42 23.59
CA VAL A 161 -7.04 -12.27 24.47
C VAL A 161 -6.64 -11.98 25.92
N GLU A 162 -5.54 -12.56 26.42
CA GLU A 162 -5.13 -12.38 27.82
C GLU A 162 -4.76 -10.92 28.19
N PRO A 163 -4.01 -10.15 27.38
CA PRO A 163 -3.83 -8.71 27.56
C PRO A 163 -5.15 -7.93 27.54
N ALA A 164 -6.08 -8.27 26.64
CA ALA A 164 -7.38 -7.62 26.56
C ALA A 164 -8.18 -7.82 27.86
N MET A 165 -8.23 -9.05 28.39
CA MET A 165 -8.86 -9.33 29.68
C MET A 165 -8.17 -8.64 30.87
N ARG A 166 -6.86 -8.41 30.82
CA ARG A 166 -6.14 -7.64 31.86
C ARG A 166 -6.42 -6.15 31.78
N ALA A 167 -6.62 -5.62 30.58
CA ALA A 167 -7.02 -4.24 30.37
C ALA A 167 -8.46 -4.00 30.81
N ASP A 168 -9.35 -4.97 30.58
CA ASP A 168 -10.76 -4.95 31.02
C ASP A 168 -10.92 -4.88 32.55
N ARG A 169 -9.99 -5.47 33.30
CA ARG A 169 -10.02 -5.44 34.78
C ARG A 169 -9.59 -4.11 35.41
N ARG A 170 -9.09 -3.15 34.64
CA ARG A 170 -8.53 -1.89 35.15
C ARG A 170 -9.50 -0.74 34.99
#